data_AF-O31979-F1
#
_entry.id   AF-O31979-F1
#
_cell.length_a   1.000
_cell.length_b   1.000
_cell.length_c   1.000
_cell.angle_alpha   90.00
_cell.angle_beta   90.00
_cell.angle_gamma   90.00
#
_symmetry.space_group_name_H-M   'P 1'
#
loop_
_entity.id
_entity.type
_entity.pdbx_description
1 polymer ?
#
loop_
_entity_poly.entity_id
_entity_poly.type
_entity_poly.pdbx_seq_one_letter_code
_entity_poly.pdbx_strand_id
1 'polypeptide(L)'
;MADFAKLYNDPILSKKRIGSVEDPYLTYNETLTIFNGRALLTEIPNREFRVEVTGDNKEWREIEDGELDDNYFKVDYLMGVVFFNASNEGKSLTFNYSGEGASFFPASRIWIKRQGNMVIETLQGLIDEAEDTIIRMNERIAECERVTKRCQEVTAWCRQATSNYEEVVENTRKIYKPSVYTYSDIFTYYPTPQIGWTVTVKETKIVYRWDGFEWVDIGTSEVYEGFNILLSATEPFNANYIWYKDASFSPEKKRVVVSDTAPDSGQVWYKTD
;
A
#
# COMPACT_ATOMS: atom_id res chain seq x y z
N MET A 1 31.72 14.67 18.31
CA MET A 1 33.19 14.72 18.32
C MET A 1 33.65 13.28 18.30
N ALA A 2 34.05 12.77 17.13
CA ALA A 2 34.65 11.44 17.04
C ALA A 2 35.87 11.40 17.98
N ASP A 3 36.04 10.30 18.69
CA ASP A 3 37.07 10.11 19.69
C ASP A 3 38.46 10.14 19.03
N PHE A 4 39.04 11.34 18.93
CA PHE A 4 40.33 11.58 18.27
C PHE A 4 41.46 10.70 18.85
N ALA A 5 41.33 10.21 20.09
CA ALA A 5 42.31 9.31 20.68
C ALA A 5 42.41 7.99 19.91
N LYS A 6 41.33 7.50 19.30
CA LYS A 6 41.37 6.29 18.46
C LYS A 6 42.11 6.53 17.14
N LEU A 7 42.01 7.72 16.57
CA LEU A 7 42.61 8.07 15.27
C LEU A 7 44.14 7.85 15.25
N TYR A 8 44.81 8.12 16.37
CA TYR A 8 46.26 8.04 16.48
C TYR A 8 46.76 6.62 16.79
N ASN A 9 45.90 5.75 17.31
CA ASN A 9 46.30 4.43 17.80
C ASN A 9 46.22 3.32 16.74
N ASP A 10 45.65 3.57 15.57
CA ASP A 10 45.64 2.58 14.47
C ASP A 10 46.93 2.70 13.64
N PRO A 11 47.84 1.73 13.67
CA PRO A 11 49.08 1.81 12.90
C PRO A 11 48.84 1.54 11.41
N ILE A 12 49.67 2.14 10.55
CA ILE A 12 49.83 1.66 9.17
C ILE A 12 50.64 0.37 9.25
N LEU A 13 50.07 -0.73 8.75
CA LEU A 13 50.75 -2.02 8.73
C LEU A 13 51.37 -2.21 7.36
N SER A 14 52.69 -2.33 7.28
CA SER A 14 53.37 -2.70 6.04
C SER A 14 54.03 -4.06 6.26
N LYS A 15 53.64 -5.03 5.45
CA LYS A 15 54.26 -6.35 5.42
C LYS A 15 54.93 -6.48 4.07
N LYS A 16 56.27 -6.56 4.06
CA LYS A 16 57.04 -6.89 2.87
C LYS A 16 57.74 -8.22 3.06
N ARG A 17 57.58 -9.11 2.09
CA ARG A 17 58.19 -10.43 2.06
C ARG A 17 59.55 -10.33 1.39
N ILE A 18 60.54 -11.04 1.92
CA ILE A 18 61.91 -11.03 1.39
C ILE A 18 62.07 -12.04 0.24
N GLY A 19 61.19 -13.04 0.15
CA GLY A 19 61.31 -14.12 -0.83
C GLY A 19 62.36 -15.17 -0.45
N SER A 20 62.73 -15.24 0.84
CA SER A 20 63.64 -16.25 1.36
C SER A 20 62.89 -17.55 1.72
N VAL A 21 63.61 -18.61 2.10
CA VAL A 21 62.98 -19.85 2.59
C VAL A 21 62.17 -19.62 3.87
N GLU A 22 62.57 -18.66 4.71
CA GLU A 22 61.90 -18.34 5.98
C GLU A 22 60.72 -17.35 5.79
N ASP A 23 60.77 -16.52 4.76
CA ASP A 23 59.72 -15.55 4.42
C ASP A 23 59.46 -15.54 2.90
N PRO A 24 58.86 -16.63 2.38
CA PRO A 24 58.66 -16.81 0.94
C PRO A 24 57.56 -15.88 0.41
N TYR A 25 57.64 -15.58 -0.89
CA TYR A 25 56.50 -15.00 -1.60
C TYR A 25 55.34 -15.99 -1.57
N LEU A 26 54.12 -15.45 -1.46
CA LEU A 26 52.92 -16.29 -1.49
C LEU A 26 52.34 -16.31 -2.89
N THR A 27 52.01 -17.49 -3.40
CA THR A 27 51.30 -17.62 -4.67
C THR A 27 49.81 -17.34 -4.45
N TYR A 28 49.28 -16.41 -5.23
CA TYR A 28 47.86 -16.08 -5.28
C TYR A 28 47.26 -16.59 -6.60
N ASN A 29 46.04 -17.11 -6.49
CA ASN A 29 45.14 -17.39 -7.60
C ASN A 29 43.78 -16.83 -7.16
N GLU A 30 43.43 -15.64 -7.64
CA GLU A 30 42.22 -14.93 -7.24
C GLU A 30 41.41 -14.47 -8.43
N THR A 31 40.09 -14.56 -8.32
CA THR A 31 39.16 -14.05 -9.34
C THR A 31 38.67 -12.68 -8.92
N LEU A 32 39.02 -11.65 -9.69
CA LEU A 32 38.67 -10.26 -9.40
C LEU A 32 37.83 -9.67 -10.53
N THR A 33 36.87 -8.83 -10.17
CA THR A 33 36.06 -8.07 -11.12
C THR A 33 36.76 -6.76 -11.45
N ILE A 34 36.84 -6.44 -12.74
CA ILE A 34 37.35 -5.15 -13.21
C ILE A 34 36.31 -4.07 -12.89
N PHE A 35 36.73 -3.05 -12.14
CA PHE A 35 35.90 -1.92 -11.77
C PHE A 35 36.62 -0.59 -12.01
N ASN A 36 36.03 0.31 -12.79
CA ASN A 36 36.63 1.53 -13.31
C ASN A 36 37.97 1.26 -14.04
N GLY A 37 37.99 0.24 -14.91
CA GLY A 37 39.15 -0.13 -15.72
C GLY A 37 40.32 -0.72 -14.91
N ARG A 38 40.10 -1.13 -13.66
CA ARG A 38 41.14 -1.67 -12.79
C ARG A 38 40.69 -2.87 -11.96
N ALA A 39 41.62 -3.75 -11.63
CA ALA A 39 41.50 -4.77 -10.60
C ALA A 39 42.61 -4.56 -9.56
N LEU A 40 42.27 -4.64 -8.27
CA LEU A 40 43.23 -4.48 -7.16
C LEU A 40 43.60 -5.85 -6.63
N LEU A 41 44.88 -6.21 -6.71
CA LEU A 41 45.42 -7.46 -6.19
C LEU A 41 45.51 -7.42 -4.66
N THR A 42 45.37 -8.58 -4.02
CA THR A 42 45.47 -8.72 -2.55
C THR A 42 46.86 -8.36 -2.01
N GLU A 43 47.93 -8.80 -2.67
CA GLU A 43 49.31 -8.41 -2.36
C GLU A 43 49.97 -7.75 -3.59
N ILE A 44 50.98 -6.92 -3.37
CA ILE A 44 51.81 -6.33 -4.44
C ILE A 44 52.54 -7.49 -5.13
N PRO A 45 52.37 -7.68 -6.45
CA PRO A 45 52.99 -8.79 -7.16
C PRO A 45 54.51 -8.57 -7.30
N ASN A 46 55.26 -9.67 -7.29
CA ASN A 46 56.67 -9.67 -7.58
C ASN A 46 56.89 -9.47 -9.09
N ARG A 47 57.70 -8.46 -9.43
CA ARG A 47 57.94 -8.08 -10.84
C ARG A 47 58.70 -9.15 -11.64
N GLU A 48 59.54 -9.95 -10.99
CA GLU A 48 60.32 -11.00 -11.65
C GLU A 48 59.42 -12.18 -12.06
N PHE A 49 58.43 -12.54 -11.23
CA PHE A 49 57.48 -13.62 -11.52
C PHE A 49 56.31 -13.19 -12.42
N ARG A 50 56.08 -11.88 -12.58
CA ARG A 50 55.00 -11.27 -13.36
C ARG A 50 53.60 -11.69 -12.89
N VAL A 51 52.56 -11.09 -13.48
CA VAL A 51 51.17 -11.47 -13.26
C VAL A 51 50.65 -12.15 -14.52
N GLU A 52 50.02 -13.32 -14.34
CA GLU A 52 49.29 -14.00 -15.41
C GLU A 52 47.79 -13.76 -15.22
N VAL A 53 47.11 -13.37 -16.30
CA VAL A 53 45.66 -13.12 -16.32
C VAL A 53 44.99 -14.15 -17.22
N THR A 54 43.91 -14.76 -16.76
CA THR A 54 43.13 -15.75 -17.52
C THR A 54 41.64 -15.46 -17.41
N GLY A 55 40.87 -15.81 -18.44
CA GLY A 55 39.42 -15.60 -18.50
C GLY A 55 38.96 -14.98 -19.82
N ASP A 56 37.63 -14.87 -19.99
CA ASP A 56 36.99 -14.27 -21.17
C ASP A 56 37.34 -14.90 -22.53
N ASN A 57 37.87 -16.14 -22.54
CA ASN A 57 38.36 -16.83 -23.74
C ASN A 57 39.38 -16.01 -24.57
N LYS A 58 40.18 -15.16 -23.91
CA LYS A 58 41.24 -14.35 -24.54
C LYS A 58 42.61 -14.77 -24.05
N GLU A 59 43.59 -14.62 -24.94
CA GLU A 59 44.99 -14.65 -24.56
C GLU A 59 45.39 -13.23 -24.10
N TRP A 60 45.56 -13.08 -22.79
CA TRP A 60 45.92 -11.81 -22.16
C TRP A 60 47.41 -11.54 -22.25
N ARG A 61 47.78 -10.30 -22.55
CA ARG A 61 49.19 -9.88 -22.68
C ARG A 61 49.49 -8.67 -21.81
N GLU A 62 50.54 -8.78 -21.00
CA GLU A 62 51.05 -7.66 -20.21
C GLU A 62 51.84 -6.69 -21.10
N ILE A 63 51.59 -5.39 -20.97
CA ILE A 63 52.45 -4.32 -21.52
C ILE A 63 52.97 -3.39 -20.43
N GLU A 64 54.16 -2.84 -20.64
CA GLU A 64 54.76 -1.85 -19.73
C GLU A 64 54.32 -0.42 -20.08
N ASP A 65 54.13 -0.13 -21.37
CA ASP A 65 53.74 1.18 -21.88
C ASP A 65 52.88 1.06 -23.15
N GLY A 66 52.10 2.10 -23.45
CA GLY A 66 51.19 2.15 -24.60
C GLY A 66 49.69 2.11 -24.25
N GLU A 67 48.85 2.16 -25.28
CA GLU A 67 47.40 2.02 -25.14
C GLU A 67 47.01 0.57 -24.84
N LEU A 68 46.03 0.39 -23.95
CA LEU A 68 45.51 -0.93 -23.61
C LEU A 68 44.50 -1.36 -24.66
N ASP A 69 44.88 -2.26 -25.56
CA ASP A 69 43.94 -2.98 -26.41
C ASP A 69 43.05 -3.92 -25.59
N ASP A 70 42.00 -4.45 -26.21
CA ASP A 70 40.96 -5.27 -25.54
C ASP A 70 41.49 -6.56 -24.88
N ASN A 71 42.64 -7.10 -25.31
CA ASN A 71 43.30 -8.27 -24.73
C ASN A 71 44.63 -7.94 -24.02
N TYR A 72 44.88 -6.66 -23.76
CA TYR A 72 46.08 -6.19 -23.09
C TYR A 72 45.75 -5.69 -21.68
N PHE A 73 46.73 -5.85 -20.78
CA PHE A 73 46.66 -5.32 -19.43
C PHE A 73 48.00 -4.71 -19.03
N LYS A 74 47.98 -3.83 -18.04
CA LYS A 74 49.19 -3.22 -17.47
C LYS A 74 49.17 -3.40 -15.96
N VAL A 75 50.31 -3.79 -15.39
CA VAL A 75 50.44 -4.00 -13.95
C VAL A 75 51.27 -2.89 -13.33
N ASP A 76 50.72 -2.22 -12.33
CA ASP A 76 51.48 -1.39 -11.40
C ASP A 76 52.02 -2.27 -10.27
N TYR A 77 53.26 -2.71 -10.45
CA TYR A 77 54.03 -3.49 -9.48
C TYR A 77 54.43 -2.73 -8.21
N LEU A 78 54.10 -1.43 -8.09
CA LEU A 78 54.29 -0.67 -6.86
C LEU A 78 53.06 -0.75 -5.95
N MET A 79 51.87 -0.74 -6.54
CA MET A 79 50.60 -0.69 -5.80
C MET A 79 49.75 -1.97 -5.90
N GLY A 80 50.12 -2.91 -6.76
CA GLY A 80 49.33 -4.12 -7.01
C GLY A 80 48.04 -3.85 -7.78
N VAL A 81 48.04 -2.88 -8.69
CA VAL A 81 46.87 -2.53 -9.51
C VAL A 81 47.07 -3.03 -10.93
N VAL A 82 46.09 -3.75 -11.46
CA VAL A 82 46.07 -4.18 -12.87
C VAL A 82 45.06 -3.33 -13.63
N PHE A 83 45.51 -2.68 -14.69
CA PHE A 83 44.73 -1.80 -15.55
C PHE A 83 44.29 -2.53 -16.83
N PHE A 84 43.06 -2.26 -17.25
CA PHE A 84 42.42 -2.85 -18.43
C PHE A 84 41.77 -1.78 -19.30
N ASN A 85 41.54 -2.11 -20.58
CA ASN A 85 40.67 -1.31 -21.44
C ASN A 85 39.24 -1.26 -20.86
N ALA A 86 38.54 -0.13 -21.06
CA ALA A 86 37.15 0.04 -20.69
C ALA A 86 36.19 -1.02 -21.28
N SER A 87 36.55 -1.66 -22.40
CA SER A 87 35.82 -2.80 -23.00
C SER A 87 35.73 -4.03 -22.08
N ASN A 88 36.56 -4.09 -21.04
CA ASN A 88 36.62 -5.19 -20.09
C ASN A 88 35.97 -4.87 -18.74
N GLU A 89 35.30 -3.73 -18.60
CA GLU A 89 34.57 -3.34 -17.39
C GLU A 89 33.54 -4.41 -16.96
N GLY A 90 33.50 -4.73 -15.67
CA GLY A 90 32.57 -5.71 -15.09
C GLY A 90 32.91 -7.18 -15.35
N LYS A 91 33.94 -7.47 -16.15
CA LYS A 91 34.41 -8.86 -16.35
C LYS A 91 35.12 -9.36 -15.10
N SER A 92 34.93 -10.64 -14.80
CA SER A 92 35.65 -11.34 -13.74
C SER A 92 36.75 -12.18 -14.37
N LEU A 93 38.01 -11.85 -14.06
CA LEU A 93 39.20 -12.53 -14.57
C LEU A 93 39.96 -13.16 -13.40
N THR A 94 40.75 -14.18 -13.69
CA THR A 94 41.58 -14.87 -12.71
C THR A 94 43.04 -14.43 -12.85
N PHE A 95 43.63 -14.06 -11.72
CA PHE A 95 44.97 -13.51 -11.61
C PHE A 95 45.87 -14.50 -10.87
N ASN A 96 46.94 -14.94 -11.50
CA ASN A 96 48.00 -15.75 -10.90
C ASN A 96 49.26 -14.89 -10.71
N TYR A 97 49.78 -14.81 -9.49
CA TYR A 97 50.99 -14.05 -9.20
C TYR A 97 51.65 -14.48 -7.89
N SER A 98 52.90 -14.07 -7.70
CA SER A 98 53.61 -14.22 -6.42
C SER A 98 53.58 -12.88 -5.67
N GLY A 99 52.97 -12.83 -4.50
CA GLY A 99 52.84 -11.63 -3.67
C GLY A 99 54.07 -11.35 -2.80
N GLU A 100 54.51 -10.09 -2.79
CA GLU A 100 55.57 -9.54 -1.93
C GLU A 100 55.04 -8.92 -0.64
N GLY A 101 53.75 -9.04 -0.35
CA GLY A 101 53.08 -8.35 0.75
C GLY A 101 52.34 -7.08 0.35
N ALA A 102 51.85 -6.32 1.34
CA ALA A 102 50.98 -5.17 1.12
C ALA A 102 51.11 -4.13 2.24
N SER A 103 50.64 -2.91 1.97
CA SER A 103 50.50 -1.85 2.96
C SER A 103 49.03 -1.60 3.27
N PHE A 104 48.64 -1.75 4.53
CA PHE A 104 47.29 -1.57 5.02
C PHE A 104 47.17 -0.24 5.76
N PHE A 105 46.25 0.59 5.28
CA PHE A 105 45.93 1.88 5.88
C PHE A 105 44.61 1.77 6.64
N PRO A 106 44.57 2.05 7.95
CA PRO A 106 43.32 2.04 8.69
C PRO A 106 42.41 3.18 8.21
N ALA A 107 41.10 2.91 8.14
CA ALA A 107 40.12 3.89 7.66
C ALA A 107 40.10 5.17 8.50
N SER A 108 40.50 5.09 9.78
CA SER A 108 40.65 6.23 10.69
C SER A 108 41.73 7.22 10.24
N ARG A 109 42.71 6.78 9.43
CA ARG A 109 43.79 7.64 8.89
C ARG A 109 43.55 8.12 7.47
N ILE A 110 42.50 7.63 6.81
CA ILE A 110 42.12 8.08 5.47
C ILE A 110 41.17 9.26 5.66
N TRP A 111 41.60 10.47 5.31
CA TRP A 111 40.75 11.66 5.38
C TRP A 111 39.94 11.81 4.10
N ILE A 112 38.68 12.24 4.24
CA ILE A 112 37.78 12.56 3.12
C ILE A 112 37.46 14.06 3.06
N LYS A 113 37.72 14.79 4.16
CA LYS A 113 37.51 16.24 4.24
C LYS A 113 38.57 16.89 5.12
N ARG A 114 39.15 17.99 4.62
CA ARG A 114 40.21 18.75 5.29
C ARG A 114 39.93 20.25 5.20
N GLN A 115 40.26 21.00 6.25
CA GLN A 115 40.26 22.47 6.24
C GLN A 115 41.60 22.97 6.78
N GLY A 116 42.33 23.70 5.96
CA GLY A 116 43.71 24.09 6.27
C GLY A 116 44.59 22.85 6.49
N ASN A 117 45.20 22.74 7.67
CA ASN A 117 46.01 21.58 8.09
C ASN A 117 45.26 20.61 9.04
N MET A 118 43.96 20.79 9.23
CA MET A 118 43.15 19.96 10.13
C MET A 118 42.27 19.00 9.33
N VAL A 119 42.34 17.71 9.68
CA VAL A 119 41.39 16.68 9.19
C VAL A 119 40.06 16.90 9.88
N ILE A 120 39.00 17.09 9.09
CA ILE A 120 37.63 17.27 9.61
C ILE A 120 36.91 15.94 9.68
N GLU A 121 37.11 15.09 8.67
CA GLU A 121 36.33 13.88 8.47
C GLU A 121 37.20 12.78 7.88
N THR A 122 37.02 11.57 8.39
CA THR A 122 37.78 10.37 8.00
C THR A 122 36.84 9.36 7.36
N LEU A 123 37.41 8.42 6.61
CA LEU A 123 36.66 7.31 6.06
C LEU A 123 36.01 6.48 7.17
N GLN A 124 36.67 6.30 8.32
CA GLN A 124 36.05 5.65 9.48
C GLN A 124 34.80 6.42 9.95
N GLY A 125 34.87 7.75 10.07
CA GLY A 125 33.72 8.55 10.45
C GLY A 125 32.54 8.41 9.48
N LEU A 126 32.82 8.32 8.18
CA LEU A 126 31.80 8.09 7.17
C LEU A 126 31.22 6.67 7.25
N ILE A 127 32.05 5.65 7.54
CA ILE A 127 31.59 4.27 7.75
C ILE A 127 30.67 4.22 8.97
N ASP A 128 31.07 4.82 10.09
CA ASP A 128 30.27 4.86 11.32
C ASP A 128 28.92 5.57 11.07
N GLU A 129 28.92 6.71 10.36
CA GLU A 129 27.69 7.42 10.00
C GLU A 129 26.78 6.61 9.07
N ALA A 130 27.37 5.89 8.12
CA ALA A 130 26.63 5.01 7.21
C ALA A 130 25.99 3.84 7.97
N GLU A 131 26.74 3.19 8.88
CA GLU A 131 26.24 2.12 9.74
C GLU A 131 25.07 2.60 10.61
N ASP A 132 25.24 3.73 11.30
CA ASP A 132 24.19 4.36 12.09
C ASP A 132 22.94 4.70 11.26
N THR A 133 23.15 5.17 10.03
CA THR A 133 22.05 5.48 9.11
C THR A 133 21.30 4.23 8.67
N ILE A 134 22.01 3.15 8.37
CA ILE A 134 21.43 1.84 8.01
C ILE A 134 20.60 1.29 9.17
N ILE A 135 21.09 1.39 10.41
CA ILE A 135 20.35 0.97 11.61
C ILE A 135 19.03 1.75 11.73
N ARG A 136 19.07 3.08 11.64
CA ARG A 136 17.85 3.92 11.68
C ARG A 136 16.89 3.60 10.54
N MET A 137 17.40 3.30 9.35
CA MET A 137 16.55 2.90 8.21
C MET A 137 15.82 1.58 8.50
N ASN A 138 16.51 0.59 9.05
CA ASN A 138 15.91 -0.70 9.41
C ASN A 138 14.81 -0.54 10.48
N GLU A 139 15.02 0.31 11.49
CA GLU A 139 13.99 0.62 12.50
C GLU A 139 12.75 1.27 11.88
N ARG A 140 12.94 2.19 10.92
CA ARG A 140 11.83 2.84 10.20
C ARG A 140 11.07 1.86 9.30
N ILE A 141 11.77 0.93 8.65
CA ILE A 141 11.13 -0.12 7.84
C ILE A 141 10.23 -0.97 8.73
N ALA A 142 10.72 -1.40 9.90
CA ALA A 142 9.94 -2.18 10.85
C ALA A 142 8.68 -1.44 11.36
N GLU A 143 8.77 -0.12 11.56
CA GLU A 143 7.58 0.69 11.89
C GLU A 143 6.60 0.79 10.70
N CYS A 144 7.08 1.04 9.49
CA CYS A 144 6.24 1.07 8.30
C CYS A 144 5.48 -0.25 8.09
N GLU A 145 6.12 -1.40 8.34
CA GLU A 145 5.48 -2.72 8.28
C GLU A 145 4.37 -2.87 9.33
N ARG A 146 4.61 -2.45 10.58
CA ARG A 146 3.60 -2.46 11.66
C ARG A 146 2.39 -1.60 11.30
N VAL A 147 2.62 -0.38 10.81
CA VAL A 147 1.55 0.53 10.38
C VAL A 147 0.77 -0.08 9.21
N THR A 148 1.45 -0.65 8.23
CA THR A 148 0.82 -1.28 7.06
C THR A 148 -0.11 -2.42 7.47
N LYS A 149 0.34 -3.29 8.39
CA LYS A 149 -0.49 -4.38 8.94
C LYS A 149 -1.75 -3.83 9.63
N ARG A 150 -1.60 -2.81 10.47
CA ARG A 150 -2.74 -2.16 11.13
C ARG A 150 -3.73 -1.56 10.13
N CYS A 151 -3.25 -0.92 9.07
CA CYS A 151 -4.09 -0.38 8.01
C CYS A 151 -4.88 -1.48 7.27
N GLN A 152 -4.27 -2.64 7.04
CA GLN A 152 -4.95 -3.80 6.44
C GLN A 152 -6.09 -4.31 7.34
N GLU A 153 -5.84 -4.44 8.64
CA GLU A 153 -6.84 -4.85 9.63
C GLU A 153 -8.03 -3.87 9.68
N VAL A 154 -7.75 -2.57 9.73
CA VAL A 154 -8.78 -1.52 9.71
C VAL A 154 -9.57 -1.54 8.40
N THR A 155 -8.88 -1.72 7.26
CA THR A 155 -9.55 -1.79 5.95
C THR A 155 -10.48 -3.00 5.86
N ALA A 156 -10.06 -4.16 6.38
CA ALA A 156 -10.89 -5.35 6.44
C ALA A 156 -12.13 -5.14 7.32
N TRP A 157 -11.95 -4.51 8.50
CA TRP A 157 -13.05 -4.15 9.38
C TRP A 157 -14.04 -3.19 8.72
N CYS A 158 -13.56 -2.13 8.07
CA CYS A 158 -14.42 -1.19 7.33
C CYS A 158 -15.23 -1.89 6.24
N ARG A 159 -14.61 -2.80 5.47
CA ARG A 159 -15.31 -3.58 4.43
C ARG A 159 -16.44 -4.42 5.03
N GLN A 160 -16.20 -5.10 6.15
CA GLN A 160 -17.22 -5.88 6.83
C GLN A 160 -18.36 -4.99 7.34
N ALA A 161 -18.03 -3.85 7.95
CA ALA A 161 -19.02 -2.90 8.44
C ALA A 161 -19.90 -2.34 7.32
N THR A 162 -19.31 -2.01 6.16
CA THR A 162 -20.05 -1.57 4.97
C THR A 162 -20.96 -2.69 4.44
N SER A 163 -20.47 -3.92 4.33
CA SER A 163 -21.27 -5.06 3.87
C SER A 163 -22.47 -5.35 4.78
N ASN A 164 -22.27 -5.30 6.10
CA ASN A 164 -23.37 -5.45 7.06
C ASN A 164 -24.41 -4.33 6.89
N TYR A 165 -23.97 -3.10 6.56
CA TYR A 165 -24.89 -1.99 6.34
C TYR A 165 -25.68 -2.13 5.04
N GLU A 166 -25.06 -2.63 3.96
CA GLU A 166 -25.73 -2.95 2.69
C GLU A 166 -26.85 -3.98 2.92
N GLU A 167 -26.59 -5.05 3.68
CA GLU A 167 -27.59 -6.05 4.06
C GLU A 167 -28.76 -5.42 4.83
N VAL A 168 -28.47 -4.55 5.82
CA VAL A 168 -29.52 -3.86 6.59
C VAL A 168 -30.35 -2.96 5.69
N VAL A 169 -29.74 -2.22 4.77
CA VAL A 169 -30.46 -1.35 3.83
C VAL A 169 -31.37 -2.16 2.91
N GLU A 170 -30.87 -3.25 2.31
CA GLU A 170 -31.67 -4.13 1.46
C GLU A 170 -32.84 -4.74 2.24
N ASN A 171 -32.60 -5.21 3.46
CA ASN A 171 -33.60 -5.83 4.33
C ASN A 171 -34.54 -4.86 5.04
N THR A 172 -34.33 -3.54 4.96
CA THR A 172 -35.21 -2.53 5.59
C THR A 172 -35.85 -1.55 4.60
N ARG A 173 -35.44 -1.59 3.33
CA ARG A 173 -35.99 -0.74 2.26
C ARG A 173 -37.51 -0.92 2.13
N LYS A 174 -38.25 0.19 2.11
CA LYS A 174 -39.69 0.22 1.82
C LYS A 174 -39.97 1.18 0.67
N ILE A 175 -40.56 0.67 -0.40
CA ILE A 175 -41.00 1.40 -1.59
C ILE A 175 -42.49 1.15 -1.75
N TYR A 176 -43.30 2.07 -1.24
CA TYR A 176 -44.75 1.90 -1.26
C TYR A 176 -45.32 1.90 -2.69
N LYS A 177 -46.15 0.92 -2.97
CA LYS A 177 -46.90 0.74 -4.21
C LYS A 177 -48.40 0.88 -3.94
N PRO A 178 -49.22 1.22 -4.96
CA PRO A 178 -50.67 1.23 -4.83
C PRO A 178 -51.20 -0.09 -4.24
N SER A 179 -52.15 0.01 -3.31
CA SER A 179 -52.80 -1.15 -2.70
C SER A 179 -53.60 -1.97 -3.69
N VAL A 180 -53.68 -3.26 -3.43
CA VAL A 180 -54.52 -4.22 -4.15
C VAL A 180 -55.64 -4.74 -3.24
N TYR A 181 -56.69 -5.33 -3.81
CA TYR A 181 -57.83 -5.77 -3.01
C TYR A 181 -57.49 -7.06 -2.25
N THR A 182 -57.01 -8.10 -2.94
CA THR A 182 -56.63 -9.42 -2.40
C THR A 182 -55.12 -9.67 -2.46
N TYR A 183 -54.63 -10.67 -1.72
CA TYR A 183 -53.22 -11.08 -1.81
C TYR A 183 -52.85 -11.59 -3.22
N SER A 184 -53.76 -12.32 -3.87
CA SER A 184 -53.57 -12.83 -5.23
C SER A 184 -53.39 -11.72 -6.27
N ASP A 185 -54.04 -10.57 -6.06
CA ASP A 185 -53.91 -9.42 -6.95
C ASP A 185 -52.49 -8.85 -6.98
N ILE A 186 -51.69 -9.05 -5.93
CA ILE A 186 -50.29 -8.60 -5.90
C ILE A 186 -49.53 -9.17 -7.10
N PHE A 187 -49.72 -10.46 -7.40
CA PHE A 187 -49.02 -11.14 -8.51
C PHE A 187 -49.51 -10.67 -9.89
N THR A 188 -50.76 -10.20 -9.97
CA THR A 188 -51.35 -9.67 -11.21
C THR A 188 -50.86 -8.24 -11.48
N TYR A 189 -50.86 -7.37 -10.48
CA TYR A 189 -50.44 -5.96 -10.62
C TYR A 189 -48.92 -5.79 -10.61
N TYR A 190 -48.20 -6.66 -9.90
CA TYR A 190 -46.76 -6.60 -9.70
C TYR A 190 -46.08 -7.94 -10.03
N PRO A 191 -46.08 -8.39 -11.30
CA PRO A 191 -45.51 -9.68 -11.70
C PRO A 191 -43.98 -9.74 -11.61
N THR A 192 -43.31 -8.58 -11.58
CA THR A 192 -41.85 -8.46 -11.48
C THR A 192 -41.47 -7.53 -10.31
N PRO A 193 -41.70 -7.96 -9.06
CA PRO A 193 -41.43 -7.13 -7.89
C PRO A 193 -39.93 -6.87 -7.71
N GLN A 194 -39.57 -5.72 -7.13
CA GLN A 194 -38.20 -5.39 -6.76
C GLN A 194 -38.07 -5.33 -5.23
N ILE A 195 -36.87 -5.62 -4.72
CA ILE A 195 -36.59 -5.63 -3.27
C ILE A 195 -37.06 -4.32 -2.63
N GLY A 196 -37.83 -4.47 -1.56
CA GLY A 196 -38.39 -3.37 -0.78
C GLY A 196 -39.75 -2.86 -1.27
N TRP A 197 -40.26 -3.30 -2.44
CA TRP A 197 -41.64 -2.97 -2.83
C TRP A 197 -42.61 -3.38 -1.73
N THR A 198 -43.48 -2.46 -1.35
CA THR A 198 -44.39 -2.60 -0.21
C THR A 198 -45.81 -2.33 -0.67
N VAL A 199 -46.69 -3.32 -0.55
CA VAL A 199 -48.09 -3.28 -1.02
C VAL A 199 -49.01 -3.59 0.14
N THR A 200 -50.06 -2.79 0.31
CA THR A 200 -51.14 -3.13 1.26
C THR A 200 -52.26 -3.89 0.55
N VAL A 201 -52.71 -4.98 1.16
CA VAL A 201 -53.90 -5.74 0.74
C VAL A 201 -55.10 -5.20 1.52
N LYS A 202 -56.08 -4.66 0.80
CA LYS A 202 -57.24 -3.98 1.43
C LYS A 202 -58.12 -4.94 2.22
N GLU A 203 -58.35 -6.15 1.69
CA GLU A 203 -59.21 -7.17 2.28
C GLU A 203 -58.74 -7.58 3.69
N THR A 204 -57.45 -7.87 3.84
CA THR A 204 -56.87 -8.34 5.11
C THR A 204 -56.27 -7.23 5.95
N LYS A 205 -56.12 -6.02 5.38
CA LYS A 205 -55.40 -4.88 5.98
C LYS A 205 -53.94 -5.21 6.29
N ILE A 206 -53.34 -6.19 5.62
CA ILE A 206 -51.93 -6.59 5.80
C ILE A 206 -51.04 -5.87 4.78
N VAL A 207 -49.86 -5.45 5.24
CA VAL A 207 -48.81 -4.86 4.42
C VAL A 207 -47.77 -5.93 4.10
N TYR A 208 -47.60 -6.22 2.83
CA TYR A 208 -46.59 -7.14 2.34
C TYR A 208 -45.41 -6.38 1.76
N ARG A 209 -44.20 -6.90 1.96
CA ARG A 209 -42.97 -6.40 1.35
C ARG A 209 -42.24 -7.50 0.61
N TRP A 210 -41.84 -7.23 -0.63
CA TRP A 210 -41.00 -8.14 -1.40
C TRP A 210 -39.55 -8.12 -0.88
N ASP A 211 -39.02 -9.29 -0.52
CA ASP A 211 -37.65 -9.46 -0.01
C ASP A 211 -36.64 -9.93 -1.08
N GLY A 212 -37.10 -10.28 -2.28
CA GLY A 212 -36.29 -10.85 -3.35
C GLY A 212 -36.71 -12.27 -3.74
N PHE A 213 -37.37 -12.99 -2.84
CA PHE A 213 -37.82 -14.37 -3.01
C PHE A 213 -39.34 -14.50 -2.83
N GLU A 214 -39.92 -13.80 -1.86
CA GLU A 214 -41.35 -13.82 -1.57
C GLU A 214 -41.89 -12.49 -1.01
N TRP A 215 -43.22 -12.38 -0.95
CA TRP A 215 -43.91 -11.28 -0.28
C TRP A 215 -44.05 -11.59 1.21
N VAL A 216 -43.29 -10.91 2.05
CA VAL A 216 -43.27 -11.10 3.50
C VAL A 216 -44.25 -10.15 4.18
N ASP A 217 -45.07 -10.65 5.11
CA ASP A 217 -45.91 -9.82 5.98
C ASP A 217 -45.02 -8.98 6.91
N ILE A 218 -45.17 -7.65 6.85
CA ILE A 218 -44.42 -6.70 7.68
C ILE A 218 -45.32 -5.91 8.65
N GLY A 219 -46.59 -6.28 8.79
CA GLY A 219 -47.54 -5.70 9.73
C GLY A 219 -48.88 -5.30 9.08
N THR A 220 -49.75 -4.67 9.88
CA THR A 220 -51.09 -4.24 9.47
C THR A 220 -51.14 -2.76 9.12
N SER A 221 -52.05 -2.38 8.22
CA SER A 221 -52.31 -1.01 7.78
C SER A 221 -53.70 -0.55 8.23
N GLU A 222 -53.78 0.64 8.84
CA GLU A 222 -55.04 1.27 9.22
C GLU A 222 -55.73 2.03 8.06
N VAL A 223 -55.18 1.93 6.84
CA VAL A 223 -55.40 2.92 5.76
C VAL A 223 -56.75 2.74 5.02
N TYR A 224 -57.50 1.66 5.21
CA TYR A 224 -58.57 1.29 4.24
C TYR A 224 -60.03 1.50 4.59
N GLU A 225 -60.38 2.25 5.63
CA GLU A 225 -61.78 2.66 5.85
C GLU A 225 -61.89 4.18 6.02
N GLY A 226 -61.87 4.92 4.90
CA GLY A 226 -62.22 6.33 4.88
C GLY A 226 -61.11 7.31 4.50
N PHE A 227 -61.50 8.42 3.89
CA PHE A 227 -60.64 9.59 3.71
C PHE A 227 -60.93 10.62 4.80
N ASN A 228 -59.97 11.49 5.11
CA ASN A 228 -60.21 12.58 6.03
C ASN A 228 -60.75 13.79 5.27
N ILE A 229 -61.82 14.39 5.76
CA ILE A 229 -62.25 15.73 5.38
C ILE A 229 -61.87 16.73 6.47
N LEU A 230 -61.61 17.96 6.07
CA LEU A 230 -61.46 19.08 6.99
C LEU A 230 -62.78 19.86 7.05
N LEU A 231 -63.39 19.91 8.22
CA LEU A 231 -64.55 20.74 8.53
C LEU A 231 -64.06 22.07 9.09
N SER A 232 -64.24 23.18 8.37
CA SER A 232 -63.74 24.49 8.81
C SER A 232 -64.45 25.64 8.10
N ALA A 233 -64.72 26.73 8.84
CA ALA A 233 -65.20 27.98 8.25
C ALA A 233 -64.14 28.66 7.35
N THR A 234 -62.86 28.48 7.67
CA THR A 234 -61.72 29.03 6.93
C THR A 234 -61.06 27.98 6.05
N GLU A 235 -60.67 28.36 4.85
CA GLU A 235 -59.97 27.51 3.89
C GLU A 235 -58.61 27.04 4.44
N PRO A 236 -58.26 25.74 4.33
CA PRO A 236 -56.97 25.25 4.75
C PRO A 236 -55.82 25.77 3.88
N PHE A 237 -54.68 26.06 4.51
CA PHE A 237 -53.45 26.43 3.81
C PHE A 237 -52.83 25.29 2.99
N ASN A 238 -53.26 24.03 3.17
CA ASN A 238 -52.71 22.87 2.46
C ASN A 238 -53.76 22.18 1.56
N ALA A 239 -53.39 21.93 0.30
CA ALA A 239 -54.25 21.32 -0.72
C ALA A 239 -54.47 19.80 -0.56
N ASN A 240 -54.10 19.22 0.58
CA ASN A 240 -54.13 17.76 0.81
C ASN A 240 -55.39 17.26 1.53
N TYR A 241 -56.40 18.12 1.72
CA TYR A 241 -57.68 17.74 2.34
C TYR A 241 -58.84 18.06 1.41
N ILE A 242 -59.84 17.19 1.41
CA ILE A 242 -61.17 17.56 0.94
C ILE A 242 -61.75 18.48 2.02
N TRP A 243 -61.98 19.74 1.68
CA TRP A 243 -62.48 20.76 2.59
C TRP A 243 -64.00 20.89 2.47
N TYR A 244 -64.69 20.85 3.60
CA TYR A 244 -66.11 21.14 3.70
C TYR A 244 -66.30 22.41 4.53
N LYS A 245 -66.83 23.44 3.87
CA LYS A 245 -67.00 24.78 4.43
C LYS A 245 -68.34 24.91 5.14
N ASP A 246 -68.31 25.18 6.44
CA ASP A 246 -69.48 25.56 7.24
C ASP A 246 -69.07 26.56 8.31
N ALA A 247 -69.89 27.60 8.53
CA ALA A 247 -69.63 28.64 9.51
C ALA A 247 -69.77 28.16 10.97
N SER A 248 -70.44 27.03 11.19
CA SER A 248 -70.65 26.43 12.50
C SER A 248 -69.50 25.52 12.97
N PHE A 249 -68.57 25.16 12.09
CA PHE A 249 -67.47 24.25 12.44
C PHE A 249 -66.22 24.98 12.91
N SER A 250 -65.72 24.55 14.06
CA SER A 250 -64.31 24.72 14.41
C SER A 250 -63.47 23.76 13.55
N PRO A 251 -62.24 24.14 13.13
CA PRO A 251 -61.37 23.28 12.33
C PRO A 251 -61.20 21.89 12.94
N GLU A 252 -61.83 20.88 12.34
CA GLU A 252 -61.80 19.49 12.81
C GLU A 252 -61.56 18.56 11.61
N LYS A 253 -60.67 17.58 11.81
CA LYS A 253 -60.50 16.47 10.85
C LYS A 253 -61.48 15.37 11.20
N LYS A 254 -62.41 15.06 10.30
CA LYS A 254 -63.29 13.90 10.43
C LYS A 254 -63.02 12.87 9.34
N ARG A 255 -62.99 11.60 9.75
CA ARG A 255 -62.87 10.47 8.85
C ARG A 255 -64.25 10.18 8.23
N VAL A 256 -64.28 10.02 6.92
CA VAL A 256 -65.49 9.68 6.17
C VAL A 256 -65.65 8.18 6.14
N VAL A 257 -66.77 7.68 6.63
CA VAL A 257 -67.09 6.25 6.66
C VAL A 257 -67.95 5.87 5.45
N VAL A 258 -67.67 4.74 4.82
CA VAL A 258 -68.55 4.18 3.78
C VAL A 258 -69.63 3.38 4.49
N SER A 259 -70.91 3.67 4.23
CA SER A 259 -72.00 2.90 4.83
C SER A 259 -73.26 2.91 3.98
N ASP A 260 -73.94 1.76 3.87
CA ASP A 260 -75.23 1.65 3.18
C ASP A 260 -76.40 2.22 4.02
N THR A 261 -76.20 2.33 5.33
CA THR A 261 -77.17 2.87 6.29
C THR A 261 -76.61 4.10 7.00
N ALA A 262 -77.48 5.04 7.36
CA ALA A 262 -77.06 6.22 8.10
C ALA A 262 -76.54 5.81 9.50
N PRO A 263 -75.33 6.22 9.90
CA PRO A 263 -74.79 5.93 11.23
C PRO A 263 -75.54 6.70 12.32
N ASP A 264 -75.59 6.11 13.53
CA ASP A 264 -76.52 6.51 14.60
C ASP A 264 -76.30 7.94 15.16
N SER A 265 -75.12 8.57 15.00
CA SER A 265 -74.96 10.03 15.10
C SER A 265 -73.53 10.50 14.83
N GLY A 266 -73.38 11.74 14.32
CA GLY A 266 -72.16 12.55 14.38
C GLY A 266 -71.00 12.16 13.44
N GLN A 267 -71.08 11.02 12.77
CA GLN A 267 -70.12 10.57 11.77
C GLN A 267 -70.38 11.19 10.39
N VAL A 268 -69.31 11.48 9.66
CA VAL A 268 -69.41 11.84 8.24
C VAL A 268 -69.41 10.54 7.47
N TRP A 269 -70.39 10.34 6.60
CA TRP A 269 -70.52 9.12 5.82
C TRP A 269 -70.93 9.44 4.39
N TYR A 270 -70.67 8.51 3.48
CA TYR A 270 -71.30 8.50 2.16
C TYR A 270 -71.93 7.15 1.90
N LYS A 271 -73.06 7.19 1.20
CA LYS A 271 -73.77 6.01 0.73
C LYS A 271 -73.19 5.55 -0.61
N THR A 272 -72.93 4.26 -0.75
CA THR A 272 -72.69 3.63 -2.05
C THR A 272 -74.03 3.44 -2.75
N ASP A 273 -74.19 4.03 -3.93
CA ASP A 273 -75.37 3.86 -4.79
C ASP A 273 -75.52 2.40 -5.29
#